data_AF-A0AAQ0LW28-F1
#
_entry.id   AF-A0AAQ0LW28-F1
#
_cell.length_a   1.000
_cell.length_b   1.000
_cell.length_c   1.000
_cell.angle_alpha   90.00
_cell.angle_beta   90.00
_cell.angle_gamma   90.00
#
_symmetry.space_group_name_H-M   'P 1'
#
loop_
_entity.id
_entity.type
_entity.pdbx_description
1 polymer ?
#
loop_
_entity_poly.entity_id
_entity_poly.type
_entity_poly.pdbx_seq_one_letter_code
_entity_poly.pdbx_strand_id
1 'polypeptide(L)'
;MNRKNKWLYQNFTGSMSNPDEYQQYEIDKTLAKHSIIGLYVLIALVYLSIFFDIEREFLSPFTIGGALLLIILGCRMSMSKFSADPLEIEVKDREVYHKLLRETRNKRVIFLIIAITYMLLTTVVIAPILAGNSLNFSILTKFSTYIPLILIIIFTVTKDSRIKLLDERSKHDE
;
A
#
# COMPACT_ATOMS: atom_id res chain seq x y z
N MET A 1 2.57 -27.18 12.10
CA MET A 1 2.83 -26.27 10.95
C MET A 1 2.59 -27.01 9.64
N ASN A 2 1.81 -26.44 8.70
CA ASN A 2 1.53 -27.06 7.39
C ASN A 2 2.82 -27.16 6.55
N ARG A 3 2.95 -28.20 5.70
CA ARG A 3 4.13 -28.47 4.86
C ARG A 3 4.49 -27.28 3.96
N LYS A 4 3.47 -26.55 3.47
CA LYS A 4 3.63 -25.34 2.66
C LYS A 4 4.24 -24.18 3.45
N ASN A 5 3.79 -23.96 4.68
CA ASN A 5 4.32 -22.93 5.57
C ASN A 5 5.76 -23.27 5.98
N LYS A 6 6.02 -24.54 6.30
CA LYS A 6 7.37 -25.02 6.62
C LYS A 6 8.37 -24.72 5.48
N TRP A 7 8.00 -25.03 4.24
CA TRP A 7 8.83 -24.72 3.07
C TRP A 7 9.07 -23.21 2.91
N LEU A 8 8.04 -22.40 3.12
CA LEU A 8 8.13 -20.95 3.00
C LEU A 8 9.08 -20.34 4.04
N TYR A 9 9.00 -20.78 5.31
CA TYR A 9 9.91 -20.34 6.36
C TYR A 9 11.35 -20.79 6.13
N GLN A 10 11.56 -22.03 5.66
CA GLN A 10 12.89 -22.56 5.35
C GLN A 10 13.56 -21.76 4.23
N ASN A 11 12.82 -21.41 3.18
CA ASN A 11 13.34 -20.59 2.09
C ASN A 11 13.56 -19.12 2.50
N PHE A 12 12.75 -18.59 3.42
CA PHE A 12 12.87 -17.20 3.85
C PHE A 12 14.01 -16.99 4.85
N THR A 13 14.22 -17.95 5.76
CA THR A 13 15.23 -17.84 6.84
C THR A 13 16.55 -18.52 6.50
N GLY A 14 16.58 -19.40 5.49
CA GLY A 14 17.73 -20.23 5.17
C GLY A 14 18.04 -21.30 6.23
N SER A 15 17.18 -21.49 7.24
CA SER A 15 17.37 -22.47 8.31
C SER A 15 16.55 -23.74 8.05
N MET A 16 17.15 -24.91 8.32
CA MET A 16 16.44 -26.20 8.29
C MET A 16 15.62 -26.46 9.57
N SER A 17 15.85 -25.72 10.66
CA SER A 17 15.11 -25.88 11.91
C SER A 17 13.70 -25.26 11.83
N ASN A 18 12.74 -25.83 12.55
CA ASN A 18 11.45 -25.18 12.69
C ASN A 18 11.63 -23.92 13.55
N PRO A 19 11.19 -22.74 13.10
CA PRO A 19 11.27 -21.52 13.90
C PRO A 19 10.40 -21.63 15.16
N ASP A 20 10.88 -21.09 16.27
CA ASP A 20 10.09 -20.93 17.49
C ASP A 20 8.94 -19.91 17.29
N GLU A 21 8.04 -19.78 18.26
CA GLU A 21 6.85 -18.91 18.15
C GLU A 21 7.21 -17.43 17.95
N TYR A 22 8.29 -16.96 18.60
CA TYR A 22 8.78 -15.60 18.45
C TYR A 22 9.40 -15.36 17.06
N GLN A 23 10.20 -16.32 16.58
CA GLN A 23 10.79 -16.32 15.24
C GLN A 23 9.70 -16.35 14.17
N GLN A 24 8.67 -17.19 14.32
CA GLN A 24 7.53 -17.22 13.41
C GLN A 24 6.84 -15.85 13.32
N TYR A 25 6.59 -15.20 14.47
CA TYR A 25 6.01 -13.87 14.52
C TYR A 25 6.85 -12.82 13.79
N GLU A 26 8.17 -12.75 14.03
CA GLU A 26 9.04 -11.78 13.35
C GLU A 26 9.19 -12.09 11.85
N ILE A 27 9.19 -13.35 11.44
CA ILE A 27 9.22 -13.73 10.03
C ILE A 27 7.92 -13.32 9.33
N ASP A 28 6.76 -13.61 9.91
CA ASP A 28 5.46 -13.25 9.35
C ASP A 28 5.31 -11.73 9.19
N LYS A 29 5.73 -10.98 10.21
CA LYS A 29 5.79 -9.52 10.17
C LYS A 29 6.71 -9.01 9.05
N THR A 30 7.84 -9.66 8.83
CA THR A 30 8.79 -9.30 7.78
C THR A 30 8.23 -9.64 6.39
N LEU A 31 7.62 -10.81 6.23
CA LEU A 31 6.96 -11.24 5.00
C LEU A 31 5.80 -10.31 4.63
N ALA A 32 5.01 -9.87 5.62
CA ALA A 32 3.93 -8.92 5.43
C ALA A 32 4.45 -7.56 4.93
N LYS A 33 5.55 -7.05 5.51
CA LYS A 33 6.21 -5.82 5.03
C LYS A 33 6.67 -5.95 3.58
N HIS A 34 7.34 -7.04 3.22
CA HIS A 34 7.78 -7.30 1.85
C HIS A 34 6.60 -7.41 0.88
N SER A 35 5.50 -8.03 1.31
CA SER A 35 4.28 -8.15 0.51
C SER A 35 3.64 -6.79 0.24
N ILE A 36 3.60 -5.90 1.24
CA ILE A 36 3.12 -4.52 1.09
C ILE A 36 4.02 -3.74 0.12
N ILE A 37 5.34 -3.85 0.25
CA ILE A 37 6.29 -3.22 -0.68
C ILE A 37 6.08 -3.74 -2.11
N GLY A 38 5.95 -5.06 -2.28
CA GLY A 38 5.70 -5.70 -3.58
C GLY A 38 4.39 -5.21 -4.21
N LEU A 39 3.33 -5.05 -3.41
CA LEU A 39 2.06 -4.49 -3.89
C LEU A 39 2.24 -3.04 -4.37
N TYR A 40 2.95 -2.19 -3.63
CA TYR A 40 3.21 -0.81 -4.05
C TYR A 40 4.05 -0.76 -5.34
N VAL A 41 5.05 -1.62 -5.49
CA VAL A 41 5.84 -1.73 -6.72
C VAL A 41 4.95 -2.16 -7.89
N LEU A 42 4.08 -3.16 -7.69
CA LEU A 42 3.13 -3.60 -8.72
C LEU A 42 2.21 -2.45 -9.16
N ILE A 43 1.63 -1.72 -8.21
CA ILE A 43 0.77 -0.56 -8.50
C ILE A 43 1.55 0.50 -9.29
N ALA A 44 2.78 0.80 -8.89
CA ALA A 44 3.64 1.77 -9.58
C ALA A 44 3.96 1.36 -11.02
N LEU A 45 4.26 0.07 -11.25
CA LEU A 45 4.54 -0.48 -12.58
C LEU A 45 3.30 -0.50 -13.47
N VAL A 46 2.13 -0.85 -12.92
CA VAL A 46 0.86 -0.79 -13.66
C VAL A 46 0.54 0.64 -14.06
N TYR A 47 0.73 1.59 -13.14
CA TYR A 47 0.55 3.02 -13.44
C TYR A 47 1.47 3.50 -14.57
N LEU A 48 2.76 3.16 -14.50
CA LEU A 48 3.71 3.46 -15.57
C LEU A 48 3.27 2.85 -16.90
N SER A 49 2.86 1.58 -16.88
CA SER A 49 2.42 0.88 -18.08
C SER A 49 1.21 1.55 -18.72
N ILE A 50 0.22 1.98 -17.94
CA ILE A 50 -0.96 2.70 -18.46
C ILE A 50 -0.54 3.96 -19.22
N PHE A 51 0.35 4.78 -18.64
CA PHE A 51 0.76 6.02 -19.29
C PHE A 51 1.69 5.79 -20.48
N PHE A 52 2.56 4.79 -20.39
CA PHE A 52 3.39 4.38 -21.51
C PHE A 52 2.54 3.89 -22.70
N ASP A 53 1.49 3.13 -22.42
CA ASP A 53 0.52 2.65 -23.40
C ASP A 53 -0.30 3.78 -24.02
N ILE A 54 -0.71 4.78 -23.22
CA ILE A 54 -1.36 6.00 -23.71
C ILE A 54 -0.46 6.74 -24.70
N GLU A 55 0.81 6.95 -24.35
CA GLU A 55 1.79 7.64 -25.21
C GLU A 55 2.08 6.88 -26.51
N ARG A 56 1.88 5.56 -26.52
CA ARG A 56 2.05 4.70 -27.71
C ARG A 56 0.74 4.39 -28.44
N GLU A 57 -0.39 4.92 -27.97
CA GLU A 57 -1.74 4.61 -28.47
C GLU A 57 -2.01 3.09 -28.58
N PHE A 58 -1.47 2.31 -27.63
CA PHE A 58 -1.51 0.86 -27.66
C PHE A 58 -1.84 0.30 -26.28
N LEU A 59 -2.78 -0.65 -26.19
CA LEU A 59 -3.10 -1.32 -24.93
C LEU A 59 -2.29 -2.61 -24.80
N SER A 60 -1.24 -2.59 -23.97
CA SER A 60 -0.34 -3.71 -23.80
C SER A 60 -0.94 -4.84 -22.95
N PRO A 61 -0.54 -6.10 -23.22
CA PRO A 61 -0.88 -7.22 -22.35
C PRO A 61 -0.42 -7.02 -20.90
N PHE A 62 0.64 -6.25 -20.68
CA PHE A 62 1.14 -5.94 -19.33
C PHE A 62 0.18 -5.03 -18.57
N THR A 63 -0.37 -3.98 -19.21
CA THR A 63 -1.39 -3.12 -18.59
C THR A 63 -2.64 -3.91 -18.22
N ILE A 64 -3.14 -4.73 -19.15
CA ILE A 64 -4.34 -5.56 -18.92
C ILE A 64 -4.09 -6.58 -17.81
N GLY A 65 -2.99 -7.34 -17.92
CA GLY A 65 -2.63 -8.38 -16.96
C GLY A 65 -2.34 -7.80 -15.57
N GLY A 66 -1.64 -6.67 -15.49
CA GLY A 66 -1.36 -5.97 -14.24
C GLY A 66 -2.62 -5.46 -13.55
N ALA A 67 -3.55 -4.87 -14.29
CA ALA A 67 -4.85 -4.45 -13.74
C ALA A 67 -5.66 -5.65 -13.22
N LEU A 68 -5.72 -6.75 -13.97
CA LEU A 68 -6.36 -8.00 -13.54
C LEU A 68 -5.72 -8.56 -12.26
N LEU A 69 -4.39 -8.54 -12.16
CA LEU A 69 -3.68 -8.99 -10.96
C LEU A 69 -4.06 -8.15 -9.73
N LEU A 70 -4.17 -6.82 -9.87
CA LEU A 70 -4.61 -5.94 -8.78
C LEU A 70 -6.04 -6.27 -8.34
N ILE A 71 -6.94 -6.55 -9.29
CA ILE A 71 -8.32 -6.96 -8.99
C ILE A 71 -8.33 -8.29 -8.22
N ILE A 72 -7.61 -9.31 -8.72
CA ILE A 72 -7.54 -10.63 -8.07
C ILE A 72 -6.95 -10.51 -6.66
N LEU A 73 -5.90 -9.71 -6.48
CA LEU A 73 -5.30 -9.46 -5.17
C LEU A 73 -6.30 -8.77 -4.23
N GLY A 74 -7.01 -7.74 -4.70
CA GLY A 74 -8.05 -7.05 -3.93
C GLY A 74 -9.18 -7.98 -3.51
N CYS A 75 -9.70 -8.81 -4.44
CA CYS A 75 -10.71 -9.83 -4.14
C CYS A 75 -10.21 -10.83 -3.11
N ARG A 76 -8.97 -11.31 -3.26
CA ARG A 76 -8.36 -12.25 -2.32
C ARG A 76 -8.21 -11.64 -0.92
N MET A 77 -7.79 -10.38 -0.83
CA MET A 77 -7.69 -9.66 0.44
C MET A 77 -9.06 -9.52 1.12
N SER A 78 -10.11 -9.24 0.35
CA SER A 78 -11.48 -9.13 0.86
C SER A 78 -12.06 -10.47 1.38
N MET A 79 -11.73 -11.59 0.71
CA MET A 79 -12.25 -12.92 1.08
C MET A 79 -11.41 -13.64 2.12
N SER A 80 -10.12 -13.29 2.27
CA SER A 80 -9.27 -13.99 3.22
C SER A 80 -9.67 -13.60 4.65
N LYS A 81 -10.07 -14.59 5.46
CA LYS A 81 -10.15 -14.46 6.93
C LYS A 81 -8.80 -14.11 7.61
N PHE A 82 -7.73 -13.93 6.81
CA PHE A 82 -6.54 -13.14 7.16
C PHE A 82 -6.83 -11.63 7.17
N SER A 83 -8.07 -11.21 7.42
CA SER A 83 -8.27 -10.06 8.30
C SER A 83 -7.53 -10.39 9.58
N ALA A 84 -6.23 -10.04 9.62
CA ALA A 84 -5.57 -9.79 10.89
C ALA A 84 -6.60 -8.98 11.68
N ASP A 85 -7.05 -9.51 12.83
CA ASP A 85 -7.93 -8.77 13.72
C ASP A 85 -7.44 -7.33 13.70
N PRO A 86 -8.33 -6.36 13.40
CA PRO A 86 -7.91 -4.98 13.24
C PRO A 86 -7.01 -4.69 14.41
N LEU A 87 -5.73 -4.39 14.14
CA LEU A 87 -4.74 -4.31 15.20
C LEU A 87 -5.08 -3.05 15.98
N GLU A 88 -5.98 -3.19 16.95
CA GLU A 88 -6.55 -2.09 17.70
C GLU A 88 -5.47 -1.63 18.67
N ILE A 89 -4.95 -0.44 18.40
CA ILE A 89 -3.97 0.18 19.28
C ILE A 89 -4.79 0.94 20.31
N GLU A 90 -5.10 0.25 21.41
CA GLU A 90 -5.77 0.82 22.56
C GLU A 90 -4.78 1.65 23.38
N VAL A 91 -5.08 2.93 23.54
CA VAL A 91 -4.23 3.87 24.28
C VAL A 91 -5.03 4.43 25.44
N LYS A 92 -4.49 4.33 26.67
CA LYS A 92 -5.12 4.88 27.88
C LYS A 92 -4.89 6.39 28.01
N ASP A 93 -3.72 6.86 27.59
CA ASP A 93 -3.33 8.27 27.72
C ASP A 93 -3.71 9.07 26.46
N ARG A 94 -4.41 10.19 26.68
CA ARG A 94 -4.84 11.11 25.62
C ARG A 94 -3.66 11.79 24.93
N GLU A 95 -2.57 12.07 25.64
CA GLU A 95 -1.37 12.67 25.04
C GLU A 95 -0.68 11.69 24.09
N VAL A 96 -0.52 10.44 24.52
CA VAL A 96 0.06 9.36 23.71
C VAL A 96 -0.82 9.08 22.49
N TYR A 97 -2.14 9.12 22.66
CA TYR A 97 -3.11 8.97 21.57
C TYR A 97 -2.93 10.02 20.47
N HIS A 98 -2.88 11.30 20.85
CA HIS A 98 -2.68 12.38 19.89
C HIS A 98 -1.30 12.35 19.23
N LYS A 99 -0.26 11.94 19.98
CA LYS A 99 1.09 11.75 19.43
C LYS A 99 1.11 10.66 18.36
N LEU A 100 0.52 9.50 18.62
CA LEU A 100 0.44 8.38 17.68
C LEU A 100 -0.36 8.73 16.42
N LEU A 101 -1.48 9.44 16.55
CA LEU A 101 -2.24 9.95 15.41
C LEU A 101 -1.41 10.90 14.54
N ARG A 102 -0.63 11.79 15.17
CA ARG A 102 0.24 12.73 14.45
C ARG A 102 1.36 12.03 13.72
N GLU A 103 2.03 11.07 14.35
CA GLU A 103 3.10 10.29 13.71
C GLU A 103 2.57 9.47 12.52
N THR A 104 1.43 8.79 12.69
CA THR A 104 0.78 8.02 11.62
C THR A 104 0.32 8.92 10.47
N ARG A 105 -0.23 10.09 10.77
CA ARG A 105 -0.55 11.10 9.74
C ARG A 105 0.70 11.57 9.00
N ASN A 106 1.78 11.89 9.71
CA ASN A 106 3.02 12.35 9.09
C ASN A 106 3.61 11.30 8.15
N LYS A 107 3.62 10.02 8.53
CA LYS A 107 4.05 8.91 7.66
C LYS A 107 3.20 8.82 6.39
N ARG A 108 1.87 8.95 6.52
CA ARG A 108 0.96 8.96 5.36
C ARG A 108 1.16 10.18 4.46
N VAL A 109 1.45 11.35 5.02
CA VAL A 109 1.78 12.56 4.25
C VAL A 109 3.10 12.40 3.49
N ILE A 110 4.13 11.81 4.09
CA ILE A 110 5.40 11.52 3.39
C ILE A 110 5.14 10.58 2.21
N PHE A 111 4.37 9.51 2.43
CA PHE A 111 3.98 8.58 1.37
C PHE A 111 3.18 9.29 0.26
N LEU A 112 2.25 10.18 0.62
CA LEU A 112 1.51 11.00 -0.34
C LEU A 112 2.45 11.82 -1.21
N ILE A 113 3.42 12.55 -0.62
CA ILE A 113 4.38 13.35 -1.38
C ILE A 113 5.13 12.47 -2.39
N ILE A 114 5.65 11.32 -1.96
CA ILE A 114 6.37 10.38 -2.84
C ILE A 114 5.46 9.89 -3.98
N ALA A 115 4.21 9.53 -3.69
CA ALA A 115 3.26 9.06 -4.69
C ALA A 115 2.91 10.15 -5.71
N ILE A 116 2.68 11.38 -5.27
CA ILE A 116 2.42 12.53 -6.14
C ILE A 116 3.62 12.78 -7.06
N THR A 117 4.83 12.84 -6.48
CA THR A 117 6.06 13.03 -7.25
C THR A 117 6.22 11.94 -8.29
N TYR A 118 6.04 10.66 -7.93
CA TYR A 118 6.13 9.55 -8.86
C TYR A 118 5.11 9.65 -10.00
N MET A 119 3.84 9.95 -9.69
CA MET A 119 2.80 10.07 -10.71
C MET A 119 3.10 11.21 -11.70
N LEU A 120 3.44 12.40 -11.20
CA LEU A 120 3.77 13.54 -12.06
C LEU A 120 5.01 13.28 -12.91
N LEU A 121 6.07 12.70 -12.32
CA LEU A 121 7.28 12.36 -13.07
C LEU A 121 6.97 11.33 -14.16
N THR A 122 6.17 10.31 -13.83
CA THR A 122 5.82 9.24 -14.76
C THR A 122 5.03 9.76 -15.95
N THR A 123 4.02 10.58 -15.69
CA THR A 123 3.10 11.10 -16.72
C THR A 123 3.73 12.16 -17.62
N VAL A 124 4.54 13.06 -17.07
CA VAL A 124 5.12 14.19 -17.83
C VAL A 124 6.45 13.81 -18.47
N VAL A 125 7.24 12.96 -17.82
CA VAL A 125 8.65 12.72 -18.15
C VAL A 125 8.90 11.26 -18.55
N ILE A 126 8.68 10.30 -17.64
CA ILE A 126 9.14 8.92 -17.87
C ILE A 126 8.41 8.28 -19.06
N ALA A 127 7.08 8.26 -19.06
CA ALA A 127 6.30 7.58 -20.09
C ALA A 127 6.53 8.18 -21.48
N PRO A 128 6.50 9.51 -21.68
CA PRO A 128 6.81 10.11 -22.98
C PRO A 128 8.23 9.78 -23.46
N ILE A 129 9.25 9.89 -22.59
CA ILE A 129 10.63 9.58 -22.95
C ILE A 129 10.78 8.11 -23.37
N LEU A 130 10.19 7.18 -22.62
CA LEU A 130 10.23 5.76 -22.97
C LEU A 130 9.53 5.49 -24.31
N ALA A 131 8.47 6.23 -24.62
CA ALA A 131 7.73 6.11 -25.87
C ALA A 131 8.43 6.81 -27.06
N GLY A 132 9.46 7.61 -26.82
CA GLY A 132 10.13 8.42 -27.84
C GLY A 132 9.42 9.74 -28.17
N ASN A 133 8.45 10.14 -27.35
CA ASN A 133 7.68 11.37 -27.50
C ASN A 133 8.35 12.54 -26.74
N SER A 134 7.99 13.77 -27.11
CA SER A 134 8.35 14.97 -26.32
C SER A 134 7.66 14.96 -24.96
N LEU A 135 8.24 15.65 -23.97
CA LEU A 135 7.66 15.82 -22.64
C LEU A 135 6.21 16.32 -22.69
N ASN A 136 5.31 15.68 -21.93
CA ASN A 136 3.88 15.92 -22.00
C ASN A 136 3.40 16.91 -20.91
N PHE A 137 3.87 18.16 -20.97
CA PHE A 137 3.45 19.21 -20.04
C PHE A 137 1.96 19.58 -20.18
N SER A 138 1.35 19.27 -21.33
CA SER A 138 -0.09 19.52 -21.58
C SER A 138 -1.00 18.78 -20.60
N ILE A 139 -0.53 17.68 -20.02
CA ILE A 139 -1.32 16.88 -19.09
C ILE A 139 -1.58 17.62 -17.76
N LEU A 140 -0.73 18.57 -17.39
CA LEU A 140 -0.87 19.35 -16.16
C LEU A 140 -2.07 20.30 -16.19
N THR A 141 -2.56 20.68 -17.37
CA THR A 141 -3.74 21.55 -17.52
C THR A 141 -5.05 20.75 -17.62
N LYS A 142 -4.98 19.41 -17.74
CA LYS A 142 -6.17 18.55 -17.81
C LYS A 142 -6.68 18.21 -16.41
N PHE A 143 -7.98 18.44 -16.19
CA PHE A 143 -8.63 18.13 -14.91
C PHE A 143 -8.55 16.64 -14.53
N SER A 144 -8.58 15.75 -15.53
CA SER A 144 -8.49 14.29 -15.34
C SER A 144 -7.19 13.85 -14.65
N THR A 145 -6.10 14.60 -14.80
CA THR A 145 -4.81 14.34 -14.16
C THR A 145 -4.89 14.42 -12.64
N TYR A 146 -5.83 15.20 -12.10
CA TYR A 146 -5.98 15.44 -10.66
C TYR A 146 -6.92 14.44 -9.97
N ILE A 147 -7.71 13.65 -10.71
CA ILE A 147 -8.61 12.63 -10.14
C ILE A 147 -7.85 11.63 -9.24
N PRO A 148 -6.76 10.97 -9.69
CA PRO A 148 -6.01 10.06 -8.83
C PRO A 148 -5.35 10.79 -7.65
N LEU A 149 -4.94 12.06 -7.81
CA LEU A 149 -4.40 12.87 -6.72
C LEU A 149 -5.45 13.11 -5.62
N ILE A 150 -6.67 13.46 -6.00
CA ILE A 150 -7.77 13.69 -5.06
C ILE A 150 -8.08 12.43 -4.25
N LEU A 151 -8.14 11.26 -4.90
CA LEU A 151 -8.41 9.99 -4.21
C LEU A 151 -7.34 9.65 -3.15
N ILE A 152 -6.06 9.86 -3.47
CA ILE A 152 -4.96 9.57 -2.53
C ILE A 152 -4.94 10.61 -1.40
N ILE A 153 -5.29 11.87 -1.66
CA ILE A 153 -5.44 12.90 -0.62
C ILE A 153 -6.56 12.50 0.35
N ILE A 154 -7.73 12.10 -0.13
CA ILE A 154 -8.86 11.67 0.72
C ILE A 154 -8.42 10.51 1.62
N PHE A 155 -7.75 9.50 1.05
CA PHE A 155 -7.26 8.34 1.80
C PHE A 155 -6.17 8.70 2.84
N THR A 156 -5.43 9.78 2.61
CA THR A 156 -4.40 10.28 3.53
C THR A 156 -5.01 11.06 4.70
N VAL A 157 -6.08 11.82 4.45
CA VAL A 157 -6.73 12.70 5.43
C VAL A 157 -7.66 11.92 6.37
N THR A 158 -8.22 10.78 5.94
CA THR A 158 -9.04 9.94 6.81
C THR A 158 -8.27 9.52 8.07
N LYS A 159 -8.94 9.59 9.23
CA LYS A 159 -8.34 9.20 10.50
C LYS A 159 -8.03 7.70 10.49
N ASP A 160 -6.90 7.31 11.07
CA ASP A 160 -6.61 5.87 11.24
C ASP A 160 -7.60 5.31 12.27
N SER A 161 -8.55 4.51 11.80
CA SER A 161 -9.63 3.93 12.60
C SER A 161 -9.15 2.87 13.60
N ARG A 162 -7.90 2.41 13.47
CA ARG A 162 -7.30 1.39 14.35
C ARG A 162 -6.83 1.93 15.70
N ILE A 163 -6.60 3.24 15.81
CA ILE A 163 -6.13 3.85 17.07
C ILE A 163 -7.36 4.28 17.87
N LYS A 164 -7.63 3.60 18.99
CA LYS A 164 -8.76 3.88 19.89
C LYS A 164 -8.26 4.38 21.25
N LEU A 165 -8.96 5.38 21.79
CA LEU A 165 -8.73 5.85 23.15
C LEU A 165 -9.60 4.98 24.08
N LEU A 166 -8.99 4.35 25.07
CA LEU A 166 -9.73 3.66 26.14
C LEU A 166 -10.34 4.73 27.04
N ASP A 167 -11.65 4.92 26.95
CA ASP A 167 -12.39 5.80 27.86
C ASP A 167 -12.80 4.98 29.10
N GLU A 168 -12.16 5.24 30.25
CA GLU A 168 -12.54 4.59 31.52
C GLU A 168 -13.97 4.94 31.96
N ARG A 169 -14.66 5.90 31.32
CA ARG A 169 -16.08 6.18 31.59
C ARG A 169 -17.07 5.14 31.07
N SER A 170 -16.72 4.32 30.08
CA SER A 170 -17.68 3.34 29.52
C SER A 170 -17.77 2.03 30.31
N LYS A 171 -17.03 1.88 31.42
CA LYS A 171 -17.10 0.70 32.31
C LYS A 171 -17.91 0.96 33.59
N HIS A 172 -18.44 2.16 33.77
CA HIS A 172 -19.22 2.51 34.97
C HIS A 172 -20.74 2.60 34.75
N ASP A 173 -21.22 2.37 33.52
CA ASP A 173 -22.63 2.41 33.14
C ASP A 173 -23.21 1.04 32.71
N GLU A 174 -22.57 -0.08 33.11
CA GLU A 174 -23.17 -1.44 33.07
C GLU A 174 -23.41 -1.98 34.48
#